data_AF-A0A5C1YAW7-F1
#
_entry.id   AF-A0A5C1YAW7-F1
#
_cell.length_a   1.000
_cell.length_b   1.000
_cell.length_c   1.000
_cell.angle_alpha   90.00
_cell.angle_beta   90.00
_cell.angle_gamma   90.00
#
_symmetry.space_group_name_H-M   'P 1'
#
loop_
_entity.id
_entity.type
_entity.pdbx_description
1 polymer ?
#
loop_
_entity_poly.entity_id
_entity_poly.type
_entity_poly.pdbx_seq_one_letter_code
_entity_poly.pdbx_strand_id
1 'polypeptide(L)'
;MPRRSPALVLSASVVLGIAVLLSGCRAPEPAPSSSAPAPGDTPSASPEASPSATPTPSATPVDVACDALIPAQAMYDFNPNFSLIDGWSPDAGSAAADAVAAEGVACRWQNNTSSDVIDLSVAQLDSASLEAKANEAYASSTMVPTYGDEAYFAVAGGVGEAIVFAGAYWVVIRSPYFQEPGDASPLVEAVLAALP
;
A
#
# COMPACT_ATOMS: atom_id res chain seq x y z
N MET A 1 52.46 13.83 12.67
CA MET A 1 52.43 12.96 13.87
C MET A 1 51.55 11.74 13.59
N PRO A 2 51.83 10.58 14.19
CA PRO A 2 51.60 9.26 13.58
C PRO A 2 50.21 8.66 13.86
N ARG A 3 49.87 7.68 12.99
CA ARG A 3 48.72 6.75 12.96
C ARG A 3 48.33 6.17 14.32
N ARG A 4 47.03 5.88 14.49
CA ARG A 4 46.49 4.71 15.21
C ARG A 4 44.99 4.49 14.87
N SER A 5 44.73 3.55 13.97
CA SER A 5 43.61 2.60 14.06
C SER A 5 44.25 1.23 14.38
N PRO A 6 43.54 0.13 14.75
CA PRO A 6 42.09 -0.08 14.95
C PRO A 6 41.77 -0.82 16.27
N ALA A 7 40.49 -1.04 16.59
CA ALA A 7 40.09 -2.13 17.49
C ALA A 7 38.77 -2.75 17.00
N LEU A 8 38.92 -3.95 16.48
CA LEU A 8 37.91 -4.90 16.06
C LEU A 8 37.34 -5.56 17.34
N VAL A 9 36.03 -5.54 17.55
CA VAL A 9 35.39 -6.34 18.60
C VAL A 9 34.41 -7.29 17.92
N LEU A 10 34.86 -8.54 17.76
CA LEU A 10 34.02 -9.69 17.49
C LEU A 10 33.25 -10.04 18.76
N SER A 11 31.95 -10.28 18.67
CA SER A 11 31.19 -10.95 19.72
C SER A 11 30.26 -11.97 19.07
N ALA A 12 30.63 -13.24 19.22
CA ALA A 12 29.87 -14.40 18.81
C ALA A 12 29.03 -14.89 19.99
N SER A 13 27.77 -15.26 19.77
CA SER A 13 26.95 -15.96 20.76
C SER A 13 25.95 -16.89 20.08
N VAL A 14 26.32 -18.18 20.08
CA VAL A 14 25.55 -19.43 20.29
C VAL A 14 24.07 -19.44 19.87
N VAL A 15 23.76 -20.19 18.82
CA VAL A 15 22.39 -20.62 18.48
C VAL A 15 22.16 -22.07 18.92
N LEU A 16 21.06 -22.24 19.66
CA LEU A 16 20.43 -23.45 20.16
C LEU A 16 19.74 -24.21 19.02
N GLY A 17 19.91 -25.53 18.93
CA GLY A 17 19.21 -26.35 17.94
C GLY A 17 18.98 -27.79 18.41
N ILE A 18 17.79 -28.06 18.93
CA ILE A 18 17.25 -29.41 19.15
C ILE A 18 16.24 -29.66 18.04
N ALA A 19 16.56 -30.52 17.07
CA ALA A 19 15.64 -30.95 16.03
C ALA A 19 15.07 -32.32 16.38
N VAL A 20 13.74 -32.37 16.52
CA VAL A 20 12.94 -33.57 16.76
C VAL A 20 12.77 -34.33 15.45
N LEU A 21 13.11 -35.62 15.46
CA LEU A 21 12.88 -36.58 14.38
C LEU A 21 11.42 -37.05 14.40
N LEU A 22 10.65 -36.80 13.35
CA LEU A 22 9.44 -37.58 13.06
C LEU A 22 9.57 -38.31 11.73
N SER A 23 9.88 -39.61 11.86
CA SER A 23 9.78 -40.66 10.86
C SER A 23 8.32 -40.96 10.52
N GLY A 24 8.00 -41.05 9.23
CA GLY A 24 6.70 -41.53 8.74
C GLY A 24 6.82 -42.18 7.37
N CYS A 25 7.20 -43.46 7.34
CA CYS A 25 7.19 -44.32 6.16
C CYS A 25 5.75 -44.63 5.72
N ARG A 26 5.50 -44.68 4.40
CA ARG A 26 4.47 -45.57 3.86
C ARG A 26 4.93 -46.19 2.53
N ALA A 27 5.00 -47.50 2.52
CA ALA A 27 5.28 -48.32 1.34
C ALA A 27 4.02 -48.45 0.45
N PRO A 28 4.18 -48.75 -0.86
CA PRO A 28 3.08 -48.86 -1.83
C PRO A 28 2.50 -50.29 -1.91
N GLU A 29 1.44 -50.44 -2.74
CA GLU A 29 0.86 -51.68 -3.33
C GLU A 29 -0.55 -52.06 -2.83
N PRO A 30 -1.45 -52.73 -3.62
CA PRO A 30 -1.48 -53.05 -5.05
C PRO A 30 -2.68 -52.48 -5.82
N ALA A 31 -2.58 -52.51 -7.15
CA ALA A 31 -3.71 -52.35 -8.07
C ALA A 31 -4.52 -53.65 -8.19
N PRO A 32 -5.86 -53.59 -8.14
CA PRO A 32 -6.72 -54.59 -8.76
C PRO A 32 -7.25 -54.10 -10.12
N SER A 33 -6.94 -54.84 -11.18
CA SER A 33 -7.73 -54.85 -12.41
C SER A 33 -9.00 -55.68 -12.19
N SER A 34 -10.18 -55.10 -12.38
CA SER A 34 -11.34 -55.83 -12.92
C SER A 34 -12.56 -54.97 -13.20
N SER A 35 -13.11 -55.23 -14.40
CA SER A 35 -14.52 -55.21 -14.77
C SER A 35 -15.16 -53.90 -15.23
N ALA A 36 -15.69 -53.99 -16.45
CA ALA A 36 -16.41 -52.96 -17.20
C ALA A 36 -17.72 -52.51 -16.54
N PRO A 37 -18.13 -51.24 -16.70
CA PRO A 37 -19.49 -50.81 -16.42
C PRO A 37 -20.37 -50.84 -17.68
N ALA A 38 -21.62 -51.26 -17.49
CA ALA A 38 -22.73 -51.15 -18.43
C ALA A 38 -23.09 -49.66 -18.71
N PRO A 39 -23.70 -49.32 -19.86
CA PRO A 39 -24.15 -47.96 -20.14
C PRO A 39 -25.34 -47.62 -19.23
N GLY A 40 -25.10 -46.76 -18.24
CA GLY A 40 -26.11 -46.21 -17.33
C GLY A 40 -26.33 -44.72 -17.61
N ASP A 41 -27.59 -44.33 -17.48
CA ASP A 41 -28.24 -43.06 -17.82
C ASP A 41 -27.42 -41.77 -17.68
N THR A 42 -27.52 -40.94 -18.72
CA THR A 42 -26.98 -39.57 -18.77
C THR A 42 -27.64 -38.69 -17.70
N PRO A 43 -26.89 -38.11 -16.74
CA PRO A 43 -27.43 -37.11 -15.83
C PRO A 43 -27.72 -35.81 -16.59
N SER A 44 -28.95 -35.31 -16.45
CA SER A 44 -29.38 -34.00 -16.93
C SER A 44 -28.59 -32.92 -16.18
N ALA A 45 -27.79 -32.14 -16.92
CA ALA A 45 -26.99 -31.05 -16.35
C ALA A 45 -27.92 -29.96 -15.77
N SER A 46 -27.81 -29.73 -14.47
CA SER A 46 -28.37 -28.55 -13.80
C SER A 46 -27.74 -27.29 -14.42
N PRO A 47 -28.50 -26.23 -14.74
CA PRO A 47 -27.91 -24.99 -15.22
C PRO A 47 -26.99 -24.41 -14.15
N GLU A 48 -25.73 -24.24 -14.51
CA GLU A 48 -24.70 -23.57 -13.73
C GLU A 48 -25.11 -22.11 -13.53
N ALA A 49 -25.10 -21.64 -12.28
CA ALA A 49 -25.41 -20.26 -11.97
C ALA A 49 -24.38 -19.35 -12.66
N SER A 50 -24.85 -18.49 -13.56
CA SER A 50 -24.01 -17.49 -14.22
C SER A 50 -23.28 -16.65 -13.17
N PRO A 51 -21.97 -16.43 -13.29
CA PRO A 51 -21.26 -15.54 -12.38
C PRO A 51 -21.92 -14.16 -12.43
N SER A 52 -22.30 -13.65 -11.25
CA SER A 52 -22.76 -12.28 -11.09
C SER A 52 -21.58 -11.37 -11.42
N ALA A 53 -21.76 -10.44 -12.38
CA ALA A 53 -20.73 -9.47 -12.71
C ALA A 53 -20.47 -8.61 -11.47
N THR A 54 -19.24 -8.65 -10.96
CA THR A 54 -18.76 -7.69 -9.97
C THR A 54 -18.97 -6.28 -10.55
N PRO A 55 -19.59 -5.34 -9.82
CA PRO A 55 -19.73 -3.98 -10.30
C PRO A 55 -18.33 -3.41 -10.59
N THR A 56 -18.13 -2.89 -11.79
CA THR A 56 -16.92 -2.12 -12.10
C THR A 56 -16.93 -0.89 -11.19
N PRO A 57 -15.88 -0.65 -10.37
CA PRO A 57 -15.80 0.56 -9.57
C PRO A 57 -15.89 1.77 -10.51
N SER A 58 -16.81 2.69 -10.22
CA SER A 58 -16.95 3.92 -11.00
C SER A 58 -16.01 4.95 -10.38
N ALA A 59 -14.83 5.11 -10.96
CA ALA A 59 -13.95 6.20 -10.60
C ALA A 59 -14.37 7.49 -11.32
N THR A 60 -14.20 8.63 -10.65
CA THR A 60 -14.27 9.93 -11.32
C THR A 60 -12.85 10.47 -11.45
N PRO A 61 -12.42 10.90 -12.65
CA PRO A 61 -11.07 11.40 -12.85
C PRO A 61 -10.71 12.56 -11.91
N VAL A 62 -9.49 12.55 -11.39
CA VAL A 62 -8.94 13.67 -10.61
C VAL A 62 -8.06 14.50 -11.54
N ASP A 63 -8.59 15.61 -12.05
CA ASP A 63 -7.88 16.50 -13.00
C ASP A 63 -7.12 17.64 -12.32
N VAL A 64 -6.52 17.39 -11.15
CA VAL A 64 -5.71 18.38 -10.41
C VAL A 64 -4.23 18.03 -10.55
N ALA A 65 -3.43 18.97 -11.04
CA ALA A 65 -2.00 18.76 -11.23
C ALA A 65 -1.24 18.61 -9.89
N CYS A 66 -0.13 17.87 -9.90
CA CYS A 66 0.67 17.60 -8.71
C CYS A 66 1.19 18.86 -7.99
N ASP A 67 1.54 19.89 -8.76
CA ASP A 67 1.98 21.19 -8.26
C ASP A 67 0.82 22.09 -7.79
N ALA A 68 -0.42 21.74 -8.13
CA ALA A 68 -1.61 22.34 -7.52
C ALA A 68 -2.00 21.62 -6.23
N LEU A 69 -1.89 20.28 -6.18
CA LEU A 69 -2.16 19.47 -4.98
C LEU A 69 -1.17 19.77 -3.86
N ILE A 70 0.13 19.84 -4.17
CA ILE A 70 1.16 20.33 -3.25
C ILE A 70 1.83 21.52 -3.92
N PRO A 71 1.39 22.75 -3.61
CA PRO A 71 2.04 23.95 -4.12
C PRO A 71 3.54 23.96 -3.80
N ALA A 72 4.34 24.47 -4.74
CA ALA A 72 5.79 24.59 -4.55
C ALA A 72 6.15 25.33 -3.24
N GLN A 73 5.34 26.31 -2.82
CA GLN A 73 5.52 27.00 -1.54
C GLN A 73 5.31 26.06 -0.34
N ALA A 74 4.27 25.21 -0.37
CA ALA A 74 4.02 24.25 0.71
C ALA A 74 5.17 23.23 0.82
N MET A 75 5.69 22.74 -0.30
CA MET A 75 6.87 21.86 -0.28
C MET A 75 8.13 22.61 0.17
N TYR A 76 8.31 23.87 -0.23
CA TYR A 76 9.44 24.70 0.21
C TYR A 76 9.42 24.91 1.73
N ASP A 77 8.24 25.21 2.29
CA ASP A 77 8.05 25.42 3.72
C ASP A 77 8.25 24.13 4.52
N PHE A 78 7.88 22.99 3.95
CA PHE A 78 8.18 21.67 4.52
C PHE A 78 9.68 21.36 4.48
N ASN A 79 10.27 21.37 3.27
CA ASN A 79 11.69 21.16 3.05
C ASN A 79 12.10 21.64 1.65
N PRO A 80 12.91 22.71 1.53
CA PRO A 80 13.27 23.30 0.24
C PRO A 80 14.19 22.42 -0.63
N ASN A 81 14.65 21.28 -0.10
CA ASN A 81 15.49 20.35 -0.83
C ASN A 81 14.69 19.29 -1.61
N PHE A 82 13.37 19.39 -1.68
CA PHE A 82 12.55 18.50 -2.50
C PHE A 82 12.25 19.10 -3.88
N SER A 83 12.26 18.24 -4.90
CA SER A 83 11.82 18.55 -6.25
C SER A 83 10.72 17.60 -6.67
N LEU A 84 9.73 18.09 -7.42
CA LEU A 84 8.73 17.24 -8.05
C LEU A 84 9.40 16.41 -9.15
N ILE A 85 9.08 15.12 -9.21
CA ILE A 85 9.61 14.19 -10.20
C ILE A 85 8.56 13.96 -11.29
N ASP A 86 8.93 14.32 -12.52
CA ASP A 86 8.15 14.01 -13.72
C ASP A 86 8.41 12.58 -14.20
N GLY A 87 7.37 11.94 -14.75
CA GLY A 87 7.50 10.65 -15.45
C GLY A 87 7.83 9.46 -14.56
N TRP A 88 7.60 9.56 -13.24
CA TRP A 88 7.69 8.43 -12.33
C TRP A 88 6.53 7.44 -12.55
N SER A 89 6.83 6.15 -12.48
CA SER A 89 5.83 5.07 -12.50
C SER A 89 5.68 4.47 -11.10
N PRO A 90 4.47 4.46 -10.52
CA PRO A 90 4.20 3.81 -9.24
C PRO A 90 4.54 2.32 -9.23
N ASP A 91 5.00 1.84 -8.07
CA ASP A 91 5.21 0.43 -7.84
C ASP A 91 3.87 -0.31 -7.74
N ALA A 92 3.79 -1.52 -8.31
CA ALA A 92 2.57 -2.32 -8.26
C ALA A 92 2.14 -2.61 -6.82
N GLY A 93 0.84 -2.47 -6.55
CA GLY A 93 0.26 -2.65 -5.20
C GLY A 93 0.56 -1.52 -4.22
N SER A 94 1.12 -0.39 -4.68
CA SER A 94 1.21 0.83 -3.89
C SER A 94 -0.09 1.64 -3.97
N ALA A 95 -0.33 2.49 -2.96
CA ALA A 95 -1.45 3.43 -3.00
C ALA A 95 -1.43 4.34 -4.24
N ALA A 96 -0.24 4.67 -4.74
CA ALA A 96 -0.07 5.47 -5.96
C ALA A 96 -0.51 4.70 -7.21
N ALA A 97 -0.22 3.40 -7.29
CA ALA A 97 -0.72 2.56 -8.39
C ALA A 97 -2.25 2.41 -8.33
N ASP A 98 -2.81 2.25 -7.13
CA ASP A 98 -4.26 2.18 -6.93
C ASP A 98 -4.95 3.49 -7.32
N ALA A 99 -4.37 4.64 -6.96
CA ALA A 99 -4.91 5.93 -7.34
C ALA A 99 -4.92 6.10 -8.87
N VAL A 100 -3.81 5.80 -9.55
CA VAL A 100 -3.74 5.86 -11.02
C VAL A 100 -4.72 4.88 -11.68
N ALA A 101 -4.88 3.67 -11.14
CA ALA A 101 -5.84 2.70 -11.64
C ALA A 101 -7.30 3.17 -11.49
N ALA A 102 -7.57 4.01 -10.50
CA ALA A 102 -8.85 4.68 -10.27
C ALA A 102 -8.91 6.07 -10.93
N GLU A 103 -8.18 6.29 -12.04
CA GLU A 103 -8.18 7.56 -12.79
C GLU A 103 -7.82 8.79 -11.94
N GLY A 104 -7.12 8.54 -10.83
CA GLY A 104 -6.63 9.54 -9.90
C GLY A 104 -5.23 10.06 -10.25
N VAL A 105 -4.63 10.74 -9.27
CA VAL A 105 -3.31 11.38 -9.39
C VAL A 105 -2.33 10.74 -8.44
N ALA A 106 -1.12 10.47 -8.94
CA ALA A 106 0.02 10.06 -8.13
C ALA A 106 1.20 11.00 -8.40
N CYS A 107 1.78 11.55 -7.33
CA CYS A 107 2.89 12.49 -7.39
C CYS A 107 4.04 11.97 -6.55
N ARG A 108 5.26 12.17 -7.03
CA ARG A 108 6.48 11.89 -6.26
C ARG A 108 7.32 13.15 -6.15
N TRP A 109 7.58 13.56 -4.92
CA TRP A 109 8.62 14.52 -4.62
C TRP A 109 9.85 13.76 -4.14
N GLN A 110 11.05 14.20 -4.54
CA GLN A 110 12.30 13.58 -4.11
C GLN A 110 13.22 14.61 -3.49
N ASN A 111 13.83 14.25 -2.37
CA ASN A 111 14.88 15.02 -1.74
C ASN A 111 16.14 14.95 -2.62
N ASN A 112 16.65 16.11 -3.04
CA ASN A 112 17.77 16.22 -3.97
C ASN A 112 19.11 15.73 -3.40
N THR A 113 19.21 15.50 -2.09
CA THR A 113 20.45 15.04 -1.44
C THR A 113 20.35 13.62 -0.89
N SER A 114 19.25 13.25 -0.23
CA SER A 114 19.09 11.90 0.32
C SER A 114 18.43 10.92 -0.65
N SER A 115 17.78 11.40 -1.71
CA SER A 115 16.94 10.62 -2.64
C SER A 115 15.67 10.02 -2.01
N ASP A 116 15.40 10.31 -0.74
CA ASP A 116 14.15 9.96 -0.07
C ASP A 116 12.97 10.64 -0.78
N VAL A 117 11.79 10.00 -0.68
CA VAL A 117 10.62 10.42 -1.45
C VAL A 117 9.44 10.77 -0.55
N ILE A 118 8.58 11.63 -1.07
CA ILE A 118 7.21 11.83 -0.61
C ILE A 118 6.30 11.43 -1.75
N ASP A 119 5.53 10.37 -1.55
CA ASP A 119 4.55 9.91 -2.53
C ASP A 119 3.17 10.37 -2.08
N LEU A 120 2.48 11.11 -2.95
CA LEU A 120 1.09 11.49 -2.79
C LEU A 120 0.23 10.69 -3.76
N SER A 121 -0.88 10.16 -3.26
CA SER A 121 -1.89 9.43 -4.04
C SER A 121 -3.26 10.03 -3.74
N VAL A 122 -4.01 10.39 -4.78
CA VAL A 122 -5.36 10.96 -4.64
C VAL A 122 -6.28 10.27 -5.64
N ALA A 123 -7.42 9.77 -5.18
CA ALA A 123 -8.48 9.26 -6.05
C ALA A 123 -9.85 9.76 -5.59
N GLN A 124 -10.75 10.01 -6.55
CA GLN A 124 -12.16 10.23 -6.26
C GLN A 124 -12.94 8.93 -6.52
N LEU A 125 -13.59 8.43 -5.48
CA LEU A 125 -14.14 7.09 -5.44
C LEU A 125 -15.63 7.12 -5.09
N ASP A 126 -16.35 6.10 -5.52
CA ASP A 126 -17.71 5.87 -5.06
C ASP A 126 -17.72 5.45 -3.57
N SER A 127 -18.89 5.55 -2.94
CA SER A 127 -19.03 5.32 -1.50
C SER A 127 -18.64 3.90 -1.07
N ALA A 128 -18.90 2.88 -1.89
CA ALA A 128 -18.56 1.50 -1.54
C ALA A 128 -17.04 1.28 -1.60
N SER A 129 -16.38 1.88 -2.59
CA SER A 129 -14.92 1.89 -2.71
C SER A 129 -14.24 2.64 -1.55
N LEU A 130 -14.80 3.77 -1.11
CA LEU A 130 -14.31 4.51 0.06
C LEU A 130 -14.45 3.70 1.34
N GLU A 131 -15.63 3.10 1.57
CA GLU A 131 -15.88 2.27 2.74
C GLU A 131 -14.93 1.06 2.78
N ALA A 132 -14.66 0.42 1.65
CA ALA A 132 -13.69 -0.67 1.57
C ALA A 132 -12.29 -0.21 2.00
N LYS A 133 -11.81 0.92 1.47
CA LYS A 133 -10.50 1.49 1.83
C LYS A 133 -10.44 1.95 3.28
N ALA A 134 -11.51 2.51 3.82
CA ALA A 134 -11.61 2.91 5.22
C ALA A 134 -11.52 1.69 6.16
N ASN A 135 -12.20 0.59 5.83
CA ASN A 135 -12.11 -0.66 6.57
C ASN A 135 -10.69 -1.26 6.52
N GLU A 136 -10.01 -1.19 5.37
CA GLU A 136 -8.61 -1.60 5.24
C GLU A 136 -7.66 -0.76 6.09
N ALA A 137 -7.83 0.58 6.06
CA ALA A 137 -7.06 1.50 6.89
C ALA A 137 -7.31 1.21 8.37
N TYR A 138 -8.56 1.08 8.79
CA TYR A 138 -8.93 0.73 10.17
C TYR A 138 -8.27 -0.58 10.65
N ALA A 139 -8.16 -1.58 9.78
CA ALA A 139 -7.56 -2.87 10.12
C ALA A 139 -6.02 -2.84 10.21
N SER A 140 -5.37 -1.89 9.54
CA SER A 140 -3.91 -1.89 9.34
C SER A 140 -3.18 -0.70 9.97
N SER A 141 -3.90 0.30 10.46
CA SER A 141 -3.35 1.57 10.94
C SER A 141 -4.09 2.10 12.17
N THR A 142 -3.73 3.28 12.66
CA THR A 142 -4.35 3.91 13.83
C THR A 142 -5.12 5.15 13.41
N MET A 143 -6.39 5.26 13.82
CA MET A 143 -7.19 6.45 13.56
C MET A 143 -6.60 7.67 14.29
N VAL A 144 -6.52 8.81 13.60
CA VAL A 144 -5.96 10.07 14.13
C VAL A 144 -6.90 11.25 13.90
N PRO A 145 -7.01 12.20 14.84
CA PRO A 145 -7.90 13.35 14.70
C PRO A 145 -7.28 14.52 13.92
N THR A 146 -6.07 14.37 13.38
CA THR A 146 -5.25 15.48 12.90
C THR A 146 -5.62 15.97 11.50
N TYR A 147 -6.19 15.11 10.65
CA TYR A 147 -6.31 15.37 9.21
C TYR A 147 -7.74 15.57 8.70
N GLY A 148 -8.73 15.67 9.59
CA GLY A 148 -10.14 15.76 9.22
C GLY A 148 -11.02 14.83 10.06
N ASP A 149 -12.20 14.52 9.54
CA ASP A 149 -13.20 13.71 10.25
C ASP A 149 -12.82 12.23 10.34
N GLU A 150 -12.30 11.67 9.24
CA GLU A 150 -11.84 10.28 9.19
C GLU A 150 -10.46 10.20 8.55
N ALA A 151 -9.48 9.85 9.37
CA ALA A 151 -8.11 9.70 8.93
C ALA A 151 -7.33 8.72 9.81
N TYR A 152 -6.28 8.17 9.23
CA TYR A 152 -5.46 7.15 9.84
C TYR A 152 -3.98 7.40 9.59
N PHE A 153 -3.15 6.86 10.48
CA PHE A 153 -1.71 6.92 10.37
C PHE A 153 -1.07 5.60 10.78
N ALA A 154 -0.04 5.20 10.04
CA ALA A 154 0.80 4.06 10.39
C ALA A 154 2.26 4.35 10.03
N VAL A 155 3.19 3.67 10.70
CA VAL A 155 4.59 3.62 10.30
C VAL A 155 4.97 2.17 10.07
N ALA A 156 5.44 1.86 8.87
CA ALA A 156 5.90 0.53 8.50
C ALA A 156 7.27 0.63 7.81
N GLY A 157 8.24 -0.15 8.27
CA GLY A 157 9.58 -0.16 7.66
C GLY A 157 10.31 1.20 7.70
N GLY A 158 9.96 2.08 8.64
CA GLY A 158 10.52 3.44 8.73
C GLY A 158 9.91 4.44 7.74
N VAL A 159 8.76 4.12 7.13
CA VAL A 159 7.98 5.02 6.30
C VAL A 159 6.63 5.26 6.96
N GLY A 160 6.31 6.51 7.25
CA GLY A 160 4.97 6.88 7.70
C GLY A 160 4.02 7.06 6.54
N GLU A 161 2.77 6.75 6.80
CA GLU A 161 1.66 6.81 5.85
C GLU A 161 0.48 7.49 6.55
N ALA A 162 0.05 8.63 6.02
CA ALA A 162 -1.19 9.28 6.40
C ALA A 162 -2.25 8.97 5.34
N ILE A 163 -3.40 8.45 5.78
CA ILE A 163 -4.54 8.07 4.96
C ILE A 163 -5.71 8.97 5.39
N VAL A 164 -6.32 9.67 4.44
CA VAL A 164 -7.40 10.63 4.72
C VAL A 164 -8.58 10.36 3.81
N PHE A 165 -9.78 10.38 4.40
CA PHE A 165 -11.04 10.31 3.70
C PHE A 165 -11.74 11.66 3.80
N ALA A 166 -11.85 12.36 2.68
CA ALA A 166 -12.40 13.72 2.61
C ALA A 166 -13.50 13.79 1.54
N GLY A 167 -14.76 13.71 1.96
CA GLY A 167 -15.88 13.63 1.03
C GLY A 167 -15.77 12.39 0.14
N ALA A 168 -15.66 12.59 -1.18
CA ALA A 168 -15.48 11.50 -2.15
C ALA A 168 -14.00 11.12 -2.38
N TYR A 169 -13.07 11.79 -1.71
CA TYR A 169 -11.63 11.64 -1.95
C TYR A 169 -10.98 10.68 -0.95
N TRP A 170 -10.17 9.79 -1.49
CA TRP A 170 -9.18 9.01 -0.75
C TRP A 170 -7.80 9.59 -1.04
N VAL A 171 -7.12 10.03 0.02
CA VAL A 171 -5.79 10.65 -0.05
C VAL A 171 -4.82 9.82 0.77
N VAL A 172 -3.66 9.49 0.19
CA VAL A 172 -2.57 8.82 0.89
C VAL A 172 -1.27 9.57 0.64
N ILE A 173 -0.58 9.96 1.70
CA ILE A 173 0.76 10.56 1.61
C ILE A 173 1.76 9.76 2.44
N ARG A 174 2.91 9.43 1.85
CA ARG A 174 3.89 8.50 2.42
C ARG A 174 5.30 9.06 2.36
N SER A 175 6.07 8.92 3.43
CA SER A 175 7.48 9.33 3.46
C SER A 175 8.24 8.80 4.68
N PRO A 176 9.56 8.55 4.58
CA PRO A 176 10.40 8.35 5.76
C PRO A 176 10.57 9.63 6.62
N TYR A 177 10.08 10.78 6.16
CA TYR A 177 10.02 12.00 6.97
C TYR A 177 8.81 12.03 7.92
N PHE A 178 7.86 11.09 7.78
CA PHE A 178 6.66 11.05 8.60
C PHE A 178 6.82 9.98 9.69
N GLN A 179 7.28 10.38 10.87
CA GLN A 179 7.48 9.45 11.98
C GLN A 179 6.32 9.51 12.98
N GLU A 180 5.62 10.64 13.00
CA GLU A 180 4.43 10.90 13.78
C GLU A 180 3.34 11.54 12.92
N PRO A 181 2.05 11.49 13.30
CA PRO A 181 1.00 12.12 12.52
C PRO A 181 1.25 13.62 12.29
N GLY A 182 1.85 14.32 13.26
CA GLY A 182 2.17 15.74 13.13
C GLY A 182 3.01 16.08 11.89
N ASP A 183 3.94 15.19 11.51
CA ASP A 183 4.95 15.44 10.47
C ASP A 183 4.33 15.61 9.08
N ALA A 184 3.28 14.86 8.77
CA ALA A 184 2.60 14.93 7.46
C ALA A 184 1.60 16.09 7.37
N SER A 185 1.15 16.64 8.52
CA SER A 185 0.03 17.60 8.58
C SER A 185 0.15 18.78 7.62
N PRO A 186 1.30 19.48 7.51
CA PRO A 186 1.41 20.64 6.62
C PRO A 186 1.16 20.29 5.15
N LEU A 187 1.58 19.11 4.70
CA LEU A 187 1.38 18.66 3.33
C LEU A 187 -0.02 18.08 3.13
N VAL A 188 -0.56 17.38 4.11
CA VAL A 188 -1.96 16.91 4.07
C VAL A 188 -2.92 18.10 3.98
N GLU A 189 -2.73 19.15 4.78
CA GLU A 189 -3.53 20.37 4.74
C GLU A 189 -3.46 21.06 3.38
N ALA A 190 -2.27 21.15 2.78
CA ALA A 190 -2.10 21.71 1.45
C ALA A 190 -2.89 20.93 0.39
N VAL A 191 -2.83 19.59 0.45
CA VAL A 191 -3.57 18.72 -0.47
C VAL A 191 -5.08 18.90 -0.30
N LEU A 192 -5.59 18.83 0.93
CA LEU A 192 -7.02 18.95 1.19
C LEU A 192 -7.57 20.32 0.77
N ALA A 193 -6.78 21.39 0.91
CA ALA A 193 -7.15 22.73 0.47
C ALA A 193 -7.19 22.89 -1.07
N ALA A 194 -6.53 22.00 -1.81
CA ALA A 194 -6.50 22.00 -3.27
C ALA A 194 -7.62 21.13 -3.89
N LEU A 195 -8.32 20.33 -3.09
CA LEU A 195 -9.41 19.49 -3.57
C LEU A 195 -10.72 20.31 -3.73
N PRO A 196 -11.55 20.01 -4.76
CA PRO A 196 -12.84 20.66 -5.00
C PRO A 196 -13.90 20.48 -3.91
#